data_AF-A0A4Q2SJK0-F1
#
_entry.id   AF-A0A4Q2SJK0-F1
#
_cell.length_a   1.000
_cell.length_b   1.000
_cell.length_c   1.000
_cell.angle_alpha   90.00
_cell.angle_beta   90.00
_cell.angle_gamma   90.00
#
_symmetry.space_group_name_H-M   'P 1'
#
loop_
_entity.id
_entity.type
_entity.pdbx_description
1 polymer ?
#
loop_
_entity_poly.entity_id
_entity_poly.type
_entity_poly.pdbx_seq_one_letter_code
_entity_poly.pdbx_strand_id
1 'polypeptide(L)'
;MLAGTRDAFYLERDGETRRVPWEQVEAAGWDRDTDAFQLSEVGSWGEQRPVHTATLTDPGRLLELVHERVTASIVLQRHVAVAHRRGLRVIARRAPSGSGAVHWVYEYDEGVDPDDPAVRAAARDALELAQRDVGLP
;
A
#
# COMPACT_ATOMS: atom_id res chain seq x y z
N MET A 1 2.52 -11.41 18.33
CA MET A 1 1.15 -10.83 18.52
C MET A 1 0.81 -9.97 17.31
N LEU A 2 -0.46 -9.90 16.88
CA LEU A 2 -0.94 -8.92 15.89
C LEU A 2 -2.07 -8.09 16.48
N ALA A 3 -2.08 -6.78 16.21
CA ALA A 3 -3.14 -5.88 16.62
C ALA A 3 -3.27 -4.70 15.64
N GLY A 4 -4.49 -4.19 15.48
CA GLY A 4 -4.74 -2.96 14.73
C GLY A 4 -5.32 -1.89 15.64
N THR A 5 -4.94 -0.63 15.41
CA THR A 5 -5.54 0.54 16.05
C THR A 5 -6.14 1.47 15.01
N ARG A 6 -6.60 2.64 15.45
CA ARG A 6 -7.02 3.71 14.53
C ARG A 6 -5.91 4.13 13.56
N ASP A 7 -4.65 4.11 14.02
CA ASP A 7 -3.54 4.80 13.37
C ASP A 7 -2.49 3.86 12.76
N ALA A 8 -2.41 2.61 13.20
CA ALA A 8 -1.43 1.67 12.69
C ALA A 8 -1.81 0.20 12.94
N PHE A 9 -1.19 -0.66 12.15
CA PHE A 9 -1.02 -2.08 12.45
C PHE A 9 0.22 -2.29 13.31
N TYR A 10 0.14 -3.25 14.23
CA TYR A 10 1.23 -3.64 15.10
C TYR A 10 1.42 -5.15 14.99
N LEU A 11 2.68 -5.55 14.79
CA LEU A 11 3.08 -6.93 14.89
C LEU A 11 4.26 -7.06 15.85
N GLU A 12 4.28 -8.14 16.61
CA GLU A 12 5.39 -8.49 17.47
C GLU A 12 6.08 -9.74 16.92
N ARG A 13 7.40 -9.63 16.72
CA ARG A 13 8.27 -10.68 16.22
C ARG A 13 9.57 -10.67 17.02
N ASP A 14 9.97 -11.84 17.52
CA ASP A 14 11.22 -12.03 18.27
C ASP A 14 11.40 -11.06 19.47
N GLY A 15 10.29 -10.67 20.12
CA GLY A 15 10.27 -9.72 21.24
C GLY A 15 10.30 -8.25 20.84
N GLU A 16 10.37 -7.95 19.54
CA GLU A 16 10.31 -6.59 19.00
C GLU A 16 8.92 -6.28 18.45
N THR A 17 8.38 -5.10 18.80
CA THR A 17 7.12 -4.60 18.24
C THR A 17 7.40 -3.70 17.05
N ARG A 18 6.95 -4.11 15.87
CA ARG A 18 6.94 -3.28 14.67
C ARG A 18 5.58 -2.58 14.54
N ARG A 19 5.63 -1.26 14.40
CA ARG A 19 4.48 -0.41 14.08
C ARG A 19 4.50 -0.08 12.58
N VAL A 20 3.39 -0.35 11.90
CA VAL A 20 3.17 -0.03 10.48
C VAL A 20 1.99 0.93 10.36
N PRO A 21 2.21 2.23 10.07
CA PRO A 21 1.12 3.17 9.79
C PRO A 21 0.23 2.65 8.65
N TRP A 22 -1.08 2.87 8.72
CA TRP A 22 -2.01 2.35 7.71
C TRP A 22 -1.72 2.89 6.30
N GLU A 23 -1.32 4.14 6.20
CA GLU A 23 -0.90 4.78 4.94
C GLU A 23 0.40 4.22 4.35
N GLN A 24 1.14 3.42 5.12
CA GLN A 24 2.32 2.69 4.68
C GLN A 24 2.05 1.21 4.42
N VAL A 25 0.81 0.73 4.56
CA VAL A 25 0.44 -0.63 4.17
C VAL A 25 0.11 -0.66 2.69
N GLU A 26 0.89 -1.33 1.87
CA GLU A 26 0.61 -1.50 0.44
C GLU A 26 -0.58 -2.45 0.26
N ALA A 27 -0.46 -3.68 0.76
CA ALA A 27 -1.49 -4.69 0.70
C ALA A 27 -1.51 -5.54 1.97
N ALA A 28 -2.66 -6.15 2.24
CA ALA A 28 -2.79 -7.19 3.24
C ALA A 28 -3.73 -8.28 2.73
N GLY A 29 -3.41 -9.52 3.06
CA GLY A 29 -4.15 -10.69 2.62
C GLY A 29 -4.10 -11.80 3.64
N TRP A 30 -5.10 -12.68 3.58
CA TRP A 30 -5.13 -13.91 4.36
C TRP A 30 -5.60 -15.06 3.49
N ASP A 31 -4.87 -16.17 3.56
CA ASP A 31 -5.17 -17.39 2.84
C ASP A 31 -5.91 -18.37 3.77
N ARG A 32 -7.12 -18.76 3.36
CA ARG A 32 -8.02 -19.59 4.17
C ARG A 32 -7.62 -21.07 4.27
N ASP A 33 -6.78 -21.54 3.36
CA ASP A 33 -6.41 -22.95 3.28
C ASP A 33 -5.13 -23.21 4.09
N THR A 34 -4.31 -22.16 4.27
CA THR A 34 -3.02 -22.20 4.98
C THR A 34 -2.98 -21.39 6.27
N ASP A 35 -4.07 -20.69 6.59
CA ASP A 35 -4.16 -19.71 7.68
C ASP A 35 -3.07 -18.61 7.60
N ALA A 36 -2.49 -18.38 6.43
CA ALA A 36 -1.36 -17.48 6.27
C ALA A 36 -1.83 -16.04 6.06
N PHE A 37 -1.55 -15.18 7.03
CA PHE A 37 -1.68 -13.74 6.91
C PHE A 37 -0.39 -13.11 6.37
N GLN A 38 -0.55 -12.16 5.47
CA GLN A 38 0.55 -11.35 4.93
C GLN A 38 0.16 -9.88 4.90
N LEU A 39 1.10 -9.02 5.26
CA LEU A 39 1.00 -7.57 5.14
C LEU A 39 2.28 -7.02 4.51
N SER A 40 2.16 -6.36 3.36
CA SER A 40 3.28 -5.67 2.71
C SER A 40 3.27 -4.19 3.05
N GLU A 41 4.44 -3.65 3.36
CA GLU A 41 4.65 -2.21 3.45
C GLU A 41 4.88 -1.61 2.06
N VAL A 42 4.56 -0.33 1.90
CA VAL A 42 4.95 0.44 0.72
C VAL A 42 6.47 0.38 0.58
N GLY A 43 6.94 -0.11 -0.57
CA GLY A 43 8.36 -0.25 -0.84
C GLY A 43 8.96 1.02 -1.44
N SER A 44 10.27 1.16 -1.30
CA SER A 44 11.07 2.07 -2.13
C SER A 44 11.45 1.38 -3.44
N TRP A 45 11.54 2.15 -4.53
CA TRP A 45 12.04 1.63 -5.80
C TRP A 45 13.46 1.07 -5.64
N GLY A 46 13.69 -0.14 -6.15
CA GLY A 46 14.98 -0.84 -6.06
C GLY A 46 15.25 -1.54 -4.72
N GLU A 47 14.36 -1.42 -3.74
CA GLU A 47 14.47 -2.10 -2.44
C GLU A 47 13.47 -3.26 -2.32
N GLN A 48 13.88 -4.31 -1.61
CA GLN A 48 12.95 -5.39 -1.26
C GLN A 48 11.88 -4.84 -0.32
N ARG A 49 10.61 -4.99 -0.71
CA ARG A 49 9.50 -4.52 0.11
C ARG A 49 9.44 -5.32 1.42
N PRO A 50 9.30 -4.67 2.57
CA PRO A 50 9.04 -5.37 3.82
C PRO A 50 7.71 -6.14 3.72
N VAL A 51 7.76 -7.45 3.95
CA VAL A 51 6.58 -8.31 4.04
C VAL A 51 6.56 -8.98 5.40
N HIS A 52 5.45 -8.80 6.10
CA HIS A 52 5.20 -9.36 7.41
C HIS A 52 4.25 -10.54 7.28
N THR A 53 4.63 -11.69 7.84
CA THR A 53 3.82 -12.91 7.77
C THR A 53 3.50 -13.44 9.16
N ALA A 54 2.30 -14.02 9.30
CA ALA A 54 1.84 -14.65 10.53
C ALA A 54 0.81 -15.73 10.23
N THR A 55 0.66 -16.71 11.11
CA THR A 55 -0.45 -17.68 11.05
C THR A 55 -1.62 -17.16 11.89
N LEU A 56 -2.81 -17.11 11.28
CA LEU A 56 -4.06 -16.67 11.90
C LEU A 56 -5.15 -17.73 11.65
N THR A 57 -5.39 -18.59 12.64
CA THR A 57 -6.42 -19.64 12.61
C THR A 57 -7.84 -19.15 12.86
N ASP A 58 -7.99 -18.00 13.52
CA ASP A 58 -9.27 -17.29 13.64
C ASP A 58 -9.05 -15.80 13.31
N PRO A 59 -9.06 -15.44 12.01
CA PRO A 59 -8.79 -14.07 11.59
C PRO A 59 -9.83 -13.05 12.10
N GLY A 60 -11.08 -13.49 12.32
CA GLY A 60 -12.21 -12.71 12.83
C GLY A 60 -12.21 -11.23 12.43
N ARG A 61 -12.37 -10.37 13.44
CA ARG A 61 -12.44 -8.90 13.29
C ARG A 61 -11.12 -8.25 12.87
N LEU A 62 -9.99 -8.95 12.96
CA LEU A 62 -8.71 -8.36 12.61
C LEU A 62 -8.63 -8.11 11.10
N LEU A 63 -9.07 -9.06 10.28
CA LEU A 63 -9.08 -8.85 8.82
C LEU A 63 -10.07 -7.78 8.39
N GLU A 64 -11.24 -7.73 9.04
CA GLU A 64 -12.22 -6.66 8.81
C GLU A 64 -11.61 -5.29 9.09
N LEU A 65 -10.93 -5.15 10.24
CA LEU A 65 -10.24 -3.92 10.62
C LEU A 65 -9.11 -3.58 9.63
N VAL A 66 -8.27 -4.54 9.26
CA VAL A 66 -7.17 -4.32 8.32
C VAL A 66 -7.73 -3.85 6.97
N HIS A 67 -8.76 -4.52 6.45
CA HIS A 67 -9.39 -4.12 5.20
C HIS A 67 -9.98 -2.71 5.28
N GLU A 68 -10.80 -2.43 6.30
CA GLU A 68 -11.38 -1.09 6.55
C GLU A 68 -10.30 -0.01 6.57
N ARG A 69 -9.24 -0.23 7.34
CA ARG A 69 -8.20 0.78 7.58
C ARG A 69 -7.30 1.01 6.38
N VAL A 70 -6.93 -0.06 5.67
CA VAL A 70 -6.16 0.05 4.42
C VAL A 70 -6.97 0.78 3.37
N THR A 71 -8.25 0.44 3.18
CA THR A 71 -9.13 1.16 2.26
C THR A 71 -9.31 2.63 2.65
N ALA A 72 -9.53 2.91 3.94
CA ALA A 72 -9.67 4.28 4.45
C ALA A 72 -8.38 5.11 4.35
N SER A 73 -7.23 4.47 4.14
CA SER A 73 -5.97 5.18 3.91
C SER A 73 -5.85 5.75 2.50
N ILE A 74 -6.62 5.24 1.53
CA ILE A 74 -6.51 5.63 0.13
C ILE A 74 -7.30 6.93 -0.12
N VAL A 75 -6.58 7.98 -0.50
CA VAL A 75 -7.16 9.28 -0.86
C VAL A 75 -7.54 9.31 -2.34
N LEU A 76 -6.67 8.77 -3.19
CA LEU A 76 -6.85 8.71 -4.64
C LEU A 76 -6.10 7.51 -5.19
N GLN A 77 -6.66 6.88 -6.21
CA GLN A 77 -5.98 5.85 -6.99
C GLN A 77 -6.32 6.05 -8.46
N ARG A 78 -5.31 6.11 -9.32
CA ARG A 78 -5.48 6.26 -10.77
C ARG A 78 -4.56 5.33 -11.54
N HIS A 79 -5.13 4.57 -12.45
CA HIS A 79 -4.37 3.77 -13.42
C HIS A 79 -4.11 4.59 -14.69
N VAL A 80 -2.90 4.49 -15.22
CA VAL A 80 -2.46 5.12 -16.47
C VAL A 80 -1.83 4.04 -17.34
N ALA A 81 -2.42 3.80 -18.50
CA ALA A 81 -1.89 2.86 -19.48
C ALA A 81 -0.70 3.47 -20.23
N VAL A 82 0.36 2.68 -20.38
CA VAL A 82 1.58 3.07 -21.12
C VAL A 82 1.72 2.25 -22.41
N ALA A 83 1.41 0.95 -22.39
CA ALA A 83 1.48 0.09 -23.57
C ALA A 83 0.47 -1.07 -23.51
N HIS A 84 -0.29 -1.29 -24.59
CA HIS A 84 -1.20 -2.44 -24.73
C HIS A 84 -2.12 -2.65 -23.52
N ARG A 85 -2.62 -1.55 -22.94
CA ARG A 85 -3.46 -1.48 -21.72
C ARG A 85 -2.75 -1.75 -20.38
N ARG A 86 -1.48 -2.16 -20.40
CA ARG A 86 -0.64 -2.23 -19.20
C ARG A 86 -0.03 -0.87 -18.90
N GLY A 87 0.19 -0.58 -17.63
CA GLY A 87 0.86 0.63 -17.20
C GLY A 87 1.09 0.64 -15.71
N LEU A 88 0.72 1.75 -15.07
CA LEU A 88 0.97 1.94 -13.64
C LEU A 88 -0.25 2.52 -12.93
N ARG A 89 -0.30 2.34 -11.61
CA ARG A 89 -1.19 3.04 -10.70
C ARG A 89 -0.39 4.07 -9.92
N VAL A 90 -0.93 5.28 -9.84
CA VAL A 90 -0.51 6.30 -8.87
C VAL A 90 -1.52 6.28 -7.73
N ILE A 91 -1.04 6.05 -6.51
CA ILE A 91 -1.86 5.91 -5.32
C ILE A 91 -1.45 6.97 -4.31
N ALA A 92 -2.39 7.80 -3.93
CA ALA A 92 -2.29 8.76 -2.85
C ALA A 92 -2.82 8.13 -1.57
N ARG A 93 -2.03 8.12 -0.51
CA ARG A 93 -2.42 7.59 0.80
C ARG A 93 -2.24 8.63 1.90
N ARG A 94 -3.09 8.59 2.92
CA ARG A 94 -2.99 9.42 4.13
C ARG A 94 -3.47 8.58 5.32
N ALA A 95 -2.99 8.90 6.51
CA ALA A 95 -3.51 8.28 7.72
C ALA A 95 -5.06 8.34 7.73
N PRO A 96 -5.77 7.24 8.04
CA PRO A 96 -7.24 7.22 8.08
C PRO A 96 -7.86 8.24 9.03
N SER A 97 -7.08 8.76 9.99
CA SER A 97 -7.47 9.87 10.86
C SER A 97 -7.59 11.22 10.15
N GLY A 98 -7.06 11.34 8.93
CA GLY A 98 -6.96 12.58 8.15
C GLY A 98 -5.71 13.42 8.47
N SER A 99 -4.89 13.03 9.44
CA SER A 99 -3.67 13.74 9.83
C SER A 99 -2.47 13.43 8.94
N GLY A 100 -1.50 14.34 8.90
CA GLY A 100 -0.22 14.12 8.22
C GLY A 100 -0.22 14.45 6.73
N ALA A 101 0.91 14.14 6.08
CA ALA A 101 1.12 14.37 4.66
C ALA A 101 0.46 13.28 3.80
N VAL A 102 0.27 13.57 2.50
CA VAL A 102 -0.10 12.55 1.52
C VAL A 102 1.18 11.82 1.09
N HIS A 103 1.15 10.50 1.21
CA HIS A 103 2.17 9.60 0.71
C HIS A 103 1.78 9.12 -0.70
N TRP A 104 2.76 9.07 -1.60
CA TRP A 104 2.56 8.70 -3.00
C TRP A 104 3.28 7.39 -3.30
N VAL A 105 2.56 6.47 -3.93
CA VAL A 105 3.07 5.13 -4.27
C VAL A 105 2.78 4.86 -5.75
N TYR A 106 3.74 4.23 -6.42
CA TYR A 106 3.56 3.68 -7.76
C TYR A 106 3.46 2.16 -7.70
N GLU A 107 2.46 1.60 -8.36
CA GLU A 107 2.37 0.16 -8.61
C GLU A 107 2.39 -0.07 -10.12
N TYR A 108 3.28 -0.93 -10.59
CA TYR A 108 3.41 -1.25 -12.01
C TYR A 108 2.70 -2.56 -12.31
N ASP A 109 1.95 -2.60 -13.40
CA ASP A 109 1.37 -3.86 -13.88
C ASP A 109 2.49 -4.83 -14.28
N GLU A 110 2.17 -6.13 -14.26
CA GLU A 110 3.14 -7.16 -14.62
C GLU A 110 3.74 -6.95 -16.02
N GLY A 111 5.07 -7.00 -16.09
CA GLY A 111 5.83 -6.82 -17.32
C GLY A 111 5.94 -5.37 -17.80
N VAL A 112 5.57 -4.39 -16.98
CA VAL A 112 5.91 -2.97 -17.19
C VAL A 112 7.28 -2.70 -16.57
N ASP A 113 8.21 -2.21 -17.38
CA ASP A 113 9.56 -1.83 -16.94
C ASP A 113 9.56 -0.36 -16.47
N PRO A 114 9.69 -0.09 -15.16
CA PRO A 114 9.74 1.26 -14.62
C PRO A 114 11.05 2.02 -14.92
N ASP A 115 12.10 1.35 -15.42
CA ASP A 115 13.30 2.01 -15.92
C ASP A 115 13.18 2.44 -17.39
N ASP A 116 12.08 2.06 -18.07
CA ASP A 116 11.75 2.55 -19.40
C ASP A 116 11.48 4.08 -19.36
N PRO A 117 12.17 4.89 -20.18
CA PRO A 117 11.92 6.34 -20.26
C PRO A 117 10.46 6.73 -20.49
N ALA A 118 9.70 5.97 -21.28
CA ALA A 118 8.29 6.24 -21.54
C ALA A 118 7.42 6.00 -20.30
N VAL A 119 7.72 4.94 -19.53
CA VAL A 119 7.04 4.64 -18.27
C VAL A 119 7.35 5.71 -17.21
N ARG A 120 8.62 6.13 -17.09
CA ARG A 120 9.01 7.22 -16.18
C ARG A 120 8.33 8.55 -16.52
N ALA A 121 8.21 8.87 -17.80
CA ALA A 121 7.50 10.08 -18.24
C ALA A 121 6.02 10.00 -17.86
N ALA A 122 5.35 8.88 -18.17
CA ALA A 122 3.95 8.67 -17.80
C ALA A 122 3.73 8.72 -16.29
N ALA A 123 4.65 8.16 -15.49
CA ALA A 123 4.57 8.18 -14.03
C ALA A 123 4.63 9.60 -13.46
N ARG A 124 5.57 10.43 -13.93
CA ARG A 124 5.70 11.83 -13.52
C ARG A 124 4.45 12.63 -13.88
N ASP A 125 3.99 12.53 -15.13
CA ASP A 125 2.82 13.29 -15.60
C ASP A 125 1.55 12.86 -14.84
N ALA A 126 1.43 11.57 -14.53
CA ALA A 126 0.34 11.03 -13.72
C ALA A 126 0.37 11.53 -12.27
N LEU A 127 1.55 11.63 -11.66
CA LEU A 127 1.73 12.18 -10.32
C LEU A 127 1.36 13.67 -10.27
N GLU A 128 1.86 14.47 -11.20
CA GLU A 128 1.54 15.91 -11.27
C GLU A 128 0.03 16.17 -11.44
N LEU A 129 -0.65 15.35 -12.25
CA LEU A 129 -2.10 15.41 -12.38
C LEU A 129 -2.79 14.99 -11.07
N ALA A 130 -2.34 13.90 -10.45
CA ALA A 130 -2.96 13.39 -9.23
C ALA A 130 -2.77 14.35 -8.03
N GLN A 131 -1.62 15.01 -7.92
CA GLN A 131 -1.34 16.02 -6.89
C GLN A 131 -2.32 17.20 -7.00
N ARG A 132 -2.54 17.71 -8.23
CA ARG A 132 -3.54 18.77 -8.47
C ARG A 132 -4.94 18.36 -8.06
N ASP A 133 -5.35 17.12 -8.35
CA ASP A 133 -6.69 16.62 -8.01
C ASP A 133 -6.94 16.55 -6.50
N VAL A 134 -5.89 16.32 -5.70
CA VAL A 134 -5.97 16.31 -4.23
C VAL A 134 -5.64 17.67 -3.60
N GLY A 135 -5.52 18.73 -4.41
CA GLY A 135 -5.27 20.10 -3.96
C GLY A 135 -3.84 20.38 -3.50
N LEU A 136 -2.87 19.57 -3.96
CA LEU A 136 -1.44 19.81 -3.77
C LEU A 136 -0.85 20.53 -5.00
N PRO A 137 0.14 21.43 -4.80
CA PRO A 137 0.78 22.19 -5.89
C PRO A 137 1.59 21.29 -6.83
#